data_AF-A0AAT9WHM7-F1
#
_entry.id   AF-A0AAT9WHM7-F1
#
_cell.length_a   1.000
_cell.length_b   1.000
_cell.length_c   1.000
_cell.angle_alpha   90.00
_cell.angle_beta   90.00
_cell.angle_gamma   90.00
#
_symmetry.space_group_name_H-M   'P 1'
#
loop_
_entity.id
_entity.type
_entity.pdbx_description
1 polymer ?
#
loop_
_entity_poly.entity_id
_entity_poly.type
_entity_poly.pdbx_seq_one_letter_code
_entity_poly.pdbx_strand_id
1 'polypeptide(L)'
;MKFEKILVPFAGIDAGNWLMALVVAVVSFVVIHGAVILFRRRLCKLGEDGRADRPAAELLKATLARTSNLAVIVTSLLVGLTVLDLAPPWDERLRHLWFIALGAQLALYLDRAISVGAKRYFHRHAADPDAPSTVAHTLMVWAIKTMLWVMFALAMLSNLGINVSAFVASLGIGGIAVALAVQNILGDLFASLSIAVDKPFEVGDAISVAGFSGKVEHVGLKTTRIRADSGEQIVIANAELLKNTVRNFKRMSNRRVQFSLMADPSTPPALARKVPGVLRAIIERQPDVRFDRVHLKKVAQDALEFELVFFVLDAAYGKFMDTQQAILLEAMEAFEEMGVSSGGPAQHLVLERRDGEAGRAPAAFKPVAAALHTAR
;
A
#
# COMPACT_ATOMS: atom_id res chain seq x y z
N MET A 1 -44.80 -70.19 34.66
CA MET A 1 -45.39 -69.98 33.33
C MET A 1 -45.87 -68.53 33.22
N LYS A 2 -45.31 -67.76 32.28
CA LYS A 2 -45.78 -66.44 31.78
C LYS A 2 -45.67 -65.20 32.70
N PHE A 3 -44.49 -64.59 32.75
CA PHE A 3 -44.33 -63.12 32.89
C PHE A 3 -43.22 -62.55 31.98
N GLU A 4 -42.83 -63.29 30.94
CA GLU A 4 -41.66 -62.97 30.09
C GLU A 4 -42.03 -62.42 28.70
N LYS A 5 -43.29 -62.03 28.48
CA LYS A 5 -43.79 -61.58 27.17
C LYS A 5 -44.50 -60.23 27.21
N ILE A 6 -43.94 -59.25 27.91
CA ILE A 6 -44.39 -57.85 27.81
C ILE A 6 -43.16 -56.94 27.71
N LEU A 7 -42.36 -57.13 26.67
CA LEU A 7 -41.46 -56.11 26.13
C LEU A 7 -41.36 -56.41 24.64
N VAL A 8 -42.38 -55.96 23.91
CA VAL A 8 -42.37 -55.97 22.44
C VAL A 8 -41.16 -55.13 22.03
N PRO A 9 -40.19 -55.70 21.31
CA PRO A 9 -38.94 -55.03 21.02
C PRO A 9 -39.21 -53.93 20.01
N PHE A 10 -39.09 -52.67 20.44
CA PHE A 10 -38.97 -51.57 19.51
C PHE A 10 -37.66 -51.81 18.73
N ALA A 11 -37.79 -52.12 17.43
CA ALA A 11 -36.68 -52.38 16.49
C ALA A 11 -35.92 -53.74 16.59
N GLY A 12 -36.43 -54.75 17.30
CA GLY A 12 -35.79 -56.09 17.32
C GLY A 12 -34.54 -56.20 18.20
N ILE A 13 -34.35 -55.25 19.11
CA ILE A 13 -33.21 -55.19 20.04
C ILE A 13 -33.69 -55.54 21.45
N ASP A 14 -32.93 -56.40 22.14
CA ASP A 14 -33.23 -56.81 23.53
C ASP A 14 -33.28 -55.63 24.49
N ALA A 15 -34.19 -55.69 25.46
CA ALA A 15 -34.34 -54.66 26.50
C ALA A 15 -33.04 -54.44 27.31
N GLY A 16 -32.19 -55.46 27.41
CA GLY A 16 -30.87 -55.37 28.03
C GLY A 16 -29.89 -54.47 27.26
N ASN A 17 -29.93 -54.47 25.92
CA ASN A 17 -29.05 -53.64 25.10
C ASN A 17 -29.46 -52.17 25.17
N TRP A 18 -30.76 -51.88 25.27
CA TRP A 18 -31.26 -50.53 25.54
C TRP A 18 -30.85 -50.02 26.91
N LEU A 19 -30.90 -50.87 27.94
CA LEU A 19 -30.42 -50.53 29.28
C LEU A 19 -28.91 -50.25 29.29
N MET A 20 -28.11 -51.09 28.61
CA MET A 20 -26.67 -50.90 28.48
C MET A 20 -26.33 -49.59 27.74
N ALA A 21 -27.04 -49.29 26.66
CA ALA A 21 -26.86 -48.04 25.93
C ALA A 21 -27.20 -46.79 26.76
N LEU A 22 -28.28 -46.84 27.55
CA LEU A 22 -28.64 -45.77 28.48
C LEU A 22 -27.55 -45.57 29.54
N VAL A 23 -27.04 -46.67 30.12
CA VAL A 23 -25.95 -46.63 31.10
C VAL A 23 -24.70 -46.03 30.48
N VAL A 24 -24.32 -46.46 29.27
CA VAL A 24 -23.15 -45.91 28.57
C VAL A 24 -23.35 -44.43 28.21
N ALA A 25 -24.56 -44.00 27.81
CA ALA A 25 -24.86 -42.59 27.54
C ALA A 25 -24.70 -41.73 28.81
N VAL A 26 -25.23 -42.19 29.95
CA VAL A 26 -25.16 -41.49 31.23
C VAL A 26 -23.72 -41.45 31.75
N VAL A 27 -22.98 -42.55 31.68
CA VAL A 27 -21.56 -42.62 32.06
C VAL A 27 -20.73 -41.69 31.17
N SER A 28 -20.94 -41.73 29.86
CA SER A 28 -20.25 -40.85 28.91
C SER A 28 -20.56 -39.38 29.18
N PHE A 29 -21.81 -39.05 29.53
CA PHE A 29 -22.20 -37.71 29.94
C PHE A 29 -21.45 -37.26 31.18
N VAL A 30 -21.43 -38.07 32.24
CA VAL A 30 -20.72 -37.74 33.48
C VAL A 30 -19.22 -37.58 33.24
N VAL A 31 -18.62 -38.44 32.41
CA VAL A 31 -17.19 -38.40 32.07
C VAL A 31 -16.86 -37.15 31.24
N ILE A 32 -17.58 -36.90 30.14
CA ILE A 32 -17.33 -35.75 29.26
C ILE A 32 -17.63 -34.45 30.02
N HIS A 33 -18.75 -34.37 30.73
CA HIS A 33 -19.11 -33.18 31.51
C HIS A 33 -18.13 -32.94 32.66
N GLY A 34 -17.75 -33.99 33.38
CA GLY A 34 -16.74 -33.95 34.44
C GLY A 34 -15.37 -33.52 33.92
N ALA A 35 -14.94 -34.05 32.77
CA ALA A 35 -13.71 -33.65 32.09
C ALA A 35 -13.74 -32.17 31.67
N VAL A 36 -14.85 -31.69 31.11
CA VAL A 36 -15.03 -30.26 30.76
C VAL A 36 -14.95 -29.38 32.00
N ILE A 37 -15.62 -29.74 33.10
CA ILE A 37 -15.56 -29.00 34.37
C ILE A 37 -14.14 -28.99 34.94
N LEU A 38 -13.46 -30.15 34.96
CA LEU A 38 -12.12 -30.29 35.49
C LEU A 38 -11.11 -29.49 34.66
N PHE A 39 -11.24 -29.53 33.33
CA PHE A 39 -10.39 -28.78 32.42
C PHE A 39 -10.65 -27.27 32.52
N ARG A 40 -11.91 -26.83 32.67
CA ARG A 40 -12.25 -25.43 32.99
C ARG A 40 -11.62 -24.98 34.32
N ARG A 41 -11.75 -25.78 35.37
CA ARG A 41 -11.17 -25.49 36.70
C ARG A 41 -9.64 -25.44 36.66
N ARG A 42 -9.00 -26.39 35.97
CA ARG A 42 -7.53 -26.41 35.75
C ARG A 42 -7.08 -25.15 35.01
N LEU A 43 -7.77 -24.79 33.94
CA LEU A 43 -7.44 -23.58 33.18
C LEU A 43 -7.62 -22.32 34.05
N CYS A 44 -8.72 -22.18 34.80
CA CYS A 44 -8.92 -21.03 35.71
C CYS A 44 -7.79 -20.89 36.72
N LYS A 45 -7.43 -21.99 37.42
CA LYS A 45 -6.29 -22.00 38.35
C LYS A 45 -4.97 -21.59 37.69
N LEU A 46 -4.70 -22.10 36.49
CA LEU A 46 -3.53 -21.68 35.71
C LEU A 46 -3.54 -20.19 35.34
N GLY A 47 -4.69 -19.51 35.40
CA GLY A 47 -4.79 -18.06 35.19
C GLY A 47 -4.50 -17.20 36.40
N GLU A 48 -4.79 -17.71 37.60
CA GLU A 48 -4.66 -16.95 38.85
C GLU A 48 -3.20 -16.92 39.35
N ASP A 49 -2.38 -17.90 38.97
CA ASP A 49 -0.97 -18.02 39.40
C ASP A 49 0.01 -17.03 38.73
N GLY A 50 -0.45 -15.89 38.19
CA GLY A 50 0.41 -14.78 37.73
C GLY A 50 1.34 -15.06 36.54
N ARG A 51 1.37 -16.28 35.99
CA ARG A 51 2.19 -16.67 34.82
C ARG A 51 1.43 -16.74 33.50
N ALA A 52 0.15 -16.41 33.49
CA ALA A 52 -0.73 -16.57 32.32
C ALA A 52 -0.92 -15.28 31.51
N ASP A 53 0.17 -14.65 31.09
CA ASP A 53 0.12 -13.70 29.97
C ASP A 53 0.20 -14.43 28.60
N ARG A 54 -0.03 -15.76 28.58
CA ARG A 54 -0.02 -16.57 27.37
C ARG A 54 -1.36 -16.44 26.64
N PRO A 55 -1.40 -15.82 25.44
CA PRO A 55 -2.65 -15.57 24.70
C PRO A 55 -3.44 -16.86 24.39
N ALA A 56 -2.75 -18.00 24.27
CA ALA A 56 -3.38 -19.30 24.03
C ALA A 56 -4.26 -19.77 25.22
N ALA A 57 -3.87 -19.48 26.47
CA ALA A 57 -4.59 -19.97 27.65
C ALA A 57 -5.95 -19.28 27.82
N GLU A 58 -6.04 -17.97 27.54
CA GLU A 58 -7.30 -17.24 27.57
C GLU A 58 -8.21 -17.57 26.38
N LEU A 59 -7.64 -17.76 25.19
CA LEU A 59 -8.37 -18.25 24.02
C LEU A 59 -9.02 -19.60 24.33
N LEU A 60 -8.25 -20.54 24.89
CA LEU A 60 -8.74 -21.85 25.32
C LEU A 60 -9.80 -21.76 26.41
N LYS A 61 -9.66 -20.85 27.39
CA LYS A 61 -10.70 -20.61 28.39
C LYS A 61 -12.00 -20.12 27.75
N ALA A 62 -11.92 -19.14 26.87
CA ALA A 62 -13.08 -18.50 26.27
C ALA A 62 -13.79 -19.37 25.24
N THR A 63 -13.09 -20.29 24.57
CA THR A 63 -13.68 -21.30 23.66
C THR A 63 -14.34 -22.43 24.45
N LEU A 64 -13.66 -22.94 25.48
CA LEU A 64 -14.15 -24.06 26.30
C LEU A 64 -15.26 -23.66 27.27
N ALA A 65 -15.35 -22.38 27.67
CA ALA A 65 -16.43 -21.84 28.49
C ALA A 65 -17.81 -21.91 27.81
N ARG A 66 -17.84 -22.04 26.49
CA ARG A 66 -19.08 -22.11 25.69
C ARG A 66 -19.32 -23.48 25.05
N THR A 67 -18.59 -24.53 25.48
CA THR A 67 -19.05 -25.90 25.27
C THR A 67 -20.47 -25.98 25.81
N SER A 68 -21.45 -25.96 24.90
CA SER A 68 -22.86 -25.92 25.26
C SER A 68 -23.21 -27.22 25.97
N ASN A 69 -23.94 -27.14 27.09
CA ASN A 69 -24.45 -28.34 27.74
C ASN A 69 -25.25 -29.21 26.75
N LEU A 70 -25.90 -28.59 25.76
CA LEU A 70 -26.58 -29.30 24.67
C LEU A 70 -25.62 -30.12 23.81
N ALA A 71 -24.44 -29.60 23.47
CA ALA A 71 -23.47 -30.34 22.67
C ALA A 71 -22.91 -31.56 23.42
N VAL A 72 -22.69 -31.42 24.73
CA VAL A 72 -22.27 -32.53 25.61
C VAL A 72 -23.39 -33.57 25.74
N ILE A 73 -24.64 -33.14 25.87
CA ILE A 73 -25.81 -34.05 25.91
C ILE A 73 -25.93 -34.81 24.58
N VAL A 74 -25.87 -34.11 23.44
CA VAL A 74 -25.98 -34.72 22.11
C VAL A 74 -24.84 -35.72 21.86
N THR A 75 -23.59 -35.36 22.14
CA THR A 75 -22.46 -36.30 21.98
C THR A 75 -22.58 -37.50 22.90
N SER A 76 -22.97 -37.31 24.17
CA SER A 76 -23.12 -38.42 25.12
C SER A 76 -24.25 -39.37 24.74
N LEU A 77 -25.35 -38.83 24.20
CA LEU A 77 -26.45 -39.61 23.64
C LEU A 77 -25.99 -40.42 22.42
N LEU A 78 -25.21 -39.82 21.53
CA LEU A 78 -24.64 -40.49 20.36
C LEU A 78 -23.67 -41.62 20.75
N VAL A 79 -22.86 -41.45 21.80
CA VAL A 79 -22.00 -42.53 22.34
C VAL A 79 -22.84 -43.71 22.84
N GLY A 80 -23.92 -43.44 23.57
CA GLY A 80 -24.84 -44.50 23.99
C GLY A 80 -25.44 -45.25 22.81
N LEU A 81 -25.83 -44.54 21.76
CA LEU A 81 -26.40 -45.14 20.55
C LEU A 81 -25.42 -46.01 19.76
N THR A 82 -24.11 -45.77 19.84
CA THR A 82 -23.09 -46.61 19.18
C THR A 82 -22.90 -47.99 19.83
N VAL A 83 -23.39 -48.18 21.05
CA VAL A 83 -23.31 -49.47 21.76
C VAL A 83 -24.45 -50.41 21.36
N LEU A 84 -25.51 -49.90 20.73
CA LEU A 84 -26.52 -50.76 20.14
C LEU A 84 -26.03 -51.29 18.79
N ASP A 85 -26.11 -52.60 18.60
CA ASP A 85 -25.99 -53.25 17.30
C ASP A 85 -27.22 -52.88 16.44
N LEU A 86 -27.18 -51.67 15.86
CA LEU A 86 -28.24 -51.13 15.03
C LEU A 86 -28.17 -51.75 13.63
N ALA A 87 -29.35 -51.95 13.01
CA ALA A 87 -29.41 -52.38 11.62
C ALA A 87 -28.66 -51.39 10.69
N PRO A 88 -28.11 -51.84 9.56
CA PRO A 88 -27.26 -51.03 8.66
C PRO A 88 -27.74 -49.60 8.33
N PRO A 89 -29.05 -49.34 8.04
CA PRO A 89 -29.48 -47.97 7.73
C PRO A 89 -29.43 -47.00 8.93
N TRP A 90 -29.43 -47.52 10.16
CA TRP A 90 -29.35 -46.71 11.38
C TRP A 90 -27.91 -46.43 11.79
N ASP A 91 -26.98 -47.36 11.54
CA ASP A 91 -25.54 -47.13 11.74
C ASP A 91 -25.02 -45.99 10.85
N GLU A 92 -25.42 -45.97 9.57
CA GLU A 92 -25.02 -44.92 8.65
C GLU A 92 -25.54 -43.54 9.05
N ARG A 93 -26.81 -43.45 9.48
CA ARG A 93 -27.39 -42.22 10.03
C ARG A 93 -26.66 -41.77 11.30
N LEU A 94 -26.28 -42.70 12.17
CA LEU A 94 -25.56 -42.39 13.39
C LEU A 94 -24.17 -41.80 13.10
N ARG A 95 -23.47 -42.33 12.08
CA ARG A 95 -22.20 -41.78 11.59
C ARG A 95 -22.36 -40.36 11.02
N HIS A 96 -23.44 -40.06 10.30
CA HIS A 96 -23.74 -38.70 9.86
C HIS A 96 -24.01 -37.74 11.03
N LEU A 97 -24.79 -38.19 12.02
CA LEU A 97 -25.06 -37.39 13.23
C LEU A 97 -23.78 -37.09 14.03
N TRP A 98 -22.84 -38.05 14.10
CA TRP A 98 -21.52 -37.83 14.70
C TRP A 98 -20.72 -36.76 13.98
N PHE A 99 -20.68 -36.81 12.65
CA PHE A 99 -20.00 -35.79 11.84
C PHE A 99 -20.61 -34.40 12.06
N ILE A 100 -21.95 -34.31 12.06
CA ILE A 100 -22.66 -33.05 12.30
C ILE A 100 -22.37 -32.52 13.71
N ALA A 101 -22.44 -33.37 14.73
CA ALA A 101 -22.22 -32.97 16.12
C ALA A 101 -20.77 -32.48 16.35
N LEU A 102 -19.78 -33.25 15.90
CA LEU A 102 -18.37 -32.89 16.04
C LEU A 102 -17.99 -31.68 15.19
N GLY A 103 -18.47 -31.63 13.95
CA GLY A 103 -18.26 -30.50 13.04
C GLY A 103 -18.88 -29.22 13.56
N ALA A 104 -20.12 -29.26 14.08
CA ALA A 104 -20.77 -28.10 14.68
C ALA A 104 -20.01 -27.63 15.92
N GLN A 105 -19.54 -28.57 16.75
CA GLN A 105 -18.74 -28.24 17.92
C GLN A 105 -17.42 -27.55 17.54
N LEU A 106 -16.74 -28.06 16.51
CA LEU A 106 -15.52 -27.46 15.98
C LEU A 106 -15.80 -26.06 15.39
N ALA A 107 -16.86 -25.90 14.61
CA ALA A 107 -17.25 -24.62 14.01
C ALA A 107 -17.54 -23.56 15.09
N LEU A 108 -18.26 -23.93 16.16
CA LEU A 108 -18.52 -23.05 17.30
C LEU A 108 -17.24 -22.66 18.05
N TYR A 109 -16.31 -23.61 18.24
CA TYR A 109 -15.01 -23.32 18.84
C TYR A 109 -14.19 -22.36 17.99
N LEU A 110 -14.15 -22.57 16.68
CA LEU A 110 -13.44 -21.68 15.76
C LEU A 110 -14.10 -20.30 15.68
N ASP A 111 -15.43 -20.19 15.59
CA ASP A 111 -16.15 -18.91 15.64
C ASP A 111 -15.79 -18.10 16.89
N ARG A 112 -15.72 -18.78 18.04
CA ARG A 112 -15.35 -18.15 19.30
C ARG A 112 -13.87 -17.78 19.32
N ALA A 113 -12.99 -18.64 18.82
CA ALA A 113 -11.57 -18.36 18.70
C ALA A 113 -11.32 -17.12 17.82
N ILE A 114 -12.01 -17.00 16.68
CA ILE A 114 -11.98 -15.83 15.81
C ILE A 114 -12.47 -14.59 16.57
N SER A 115 -13.59 -14.68 17.29
CA SER A 115 -14.16 -13.54 18.02
C SER A 115 -13.24 -13.02 19.13
N VAL A 116 -12.60 -13.93 19.88
CA VAL A 116 -11.71 -13.57 21.00
C VAL A 116 -10.36 -13.11 20.47
N GLY A 117 -9.82 -13.82 19.46
CA GLY A 117 -8.58 -13.48 18.78
C GLY A 117 -8.64 -12.10 18.15
N ALA A 118 -9.74 -11.79 17.46
CA ALA A 118 -9.98 -10.47 16.89
C ALA A 118 -10.01 -9.39 17.96
N LYS A 119 -10.85 -9.55 19.01
CA LYS A 119 -10.91 -8.58 20.12
C LYS A 119 -9.53 -8.33 20.73
N ARG A 120 -8.73 -9.38 20.94
CA ARG A 120 -7.39 -9.26 21.54
C ARG A 120 -6.41 -8.57 20.59
N TYR A 121 -6.39 -8.96 19.32
CA TYR A 121 -5.52 -8.35 18.31
C TYR A 121 -5.76 -6.84 18.23
N PHE A 122 -7.04 -6.45 18.23
CA PHE A 122 -7.44 -5.05 18.15
C PHE A 122 -7.16 -4.28 19.44
N HIS A 123 -7.49 -4.81 20.62
CA HIS A 123 -7.14 -4.14 21.88
C HIS A 123 -5.63 -3.95 22.08
N ARG A 124 -4.79 -4.78 21.47
CA ARG A 124 -3.32 -4.64 21.55
C ARG A 124 -2.73 -3.64 20.56
N HIS A 125 -3.42 -3.34 19.46
CA HIS A 125 -2.93 -2.46 18.40
C HIS A 125 -3.74 -1.17 18.25
N ALA A 126 -4.82 -1.00 19.01
CA ALA A 126 -5.54 0.26 19.08
C ALA A 126 -4.66 1.27 19.83
N ALA A 127 -4.40 2.41 19.18
CA ALA A 127 -3.70 3.54 19.81
C ALA A 127 -4.52 4.15 20.96
N ASP A 128 -5.84 3.96 20.94
CA ASP A 128 -6.79 4.34 21.99
C ASP A 128 -7.67 3.12 22.33
N PRO A 129 -7.62 2.59 23.58
CA PRO A 129 -8.41 1.45 24.01
C PRO A 129 -9.93 1.61 23.87
N ASP A 130 -10.41 2.86 23.84
CA ASP A 130 -11.85 3.21 23.77
C ASP A 130 -12.30 3.65 22.37
N ALA A 131 -11.41 3.64 21.37
CA ALA A 131 -11.80 3.97 20.01
C ALA A 131 -12.82 2.95 19.47
N PRO A 132 -13.95 3.41 18.88
CA PRO A 132 -14.95 2.50 18.32
C PRO A 132 -14.30 1.61 17.26
N SER A 133 -14.61 0.31 17.32
CA SER A 133 -14.08 -0.69 16.37
C SER A 133 -14.26 -0.17 14.95
N THR A 134 -13.15 0.06 14.24
CA THR A 134 -13.22 0.61 12.88
C THR A 134 -14.07 -0.31 12.01
N VAL A 135 -14.88 0.25 11.11
CA VAL A 135 -15.77 -0.50 10.21
C VAL A 135 -15.04 -1.68 9.52
N ALA A 136 -13.77 -1.48 9.16
CA ALA A 136 -12.91 -2.53 8.58
C ALA A 136 -12.75 -3.77 9.48
N HIS A 137 -12.67 -3.58 10.80
CA HIS A 137 -12.48 -4.66 11.77
C HIS A 137 -13.71 -5.56 11.83
N THR A 138 -14.89 -4.93 11.94
CA THR A 138 -16.18 -5.61 11.98
C THR A 138 -16.42 -6.38 10.69
N LEU A 139 -16.13 -5.77 9.54
CA LEU A 139 -16.27 -6.41 8.23
C LEU A 139 -15.33 -7.61 8.06
N MET A 140 -14.07 -7.51 8.49
CA MET A 140 -13.10 -8.60 8.39
C MET A 140 -13.50 -9.81 9.26
N VAL A 141 -13.89 -9.57 10.51
CA VAL A 141 -14.35 -10.64 11.41
C VAL A 141 -15.62 -11.29 10.87
N TRP A 142 -16.55 -10.49 10.37
CA TRP A 142 -17.77 -10.99 9.75
C TRP A 142 -17.46 -11.85 8.52
N ALA A 143 -16.59 -11.42 7.61
CA ALA A 143 -16.21 -12.17 6.43
C ALA A 143 -15.58 -13.53 6.76
N ILE A 144 -14.64 -13.58 7.72
CA ILE A 144 -13.99 -14.83 8.15
C ILE A 144 -15.01 -15.79 8.76
N LYS A 145 -15.93 -15.28 9.60
CA LYS A 145 -17.01 -16.09 10.18
C LYS A 145 -17.95 -16.63 9.13
N THR A 146 -18.37 -15.80 8.18
CA THR A 146 -19.22 -16.21 7.06
C THR A 146 -18.55 -17.33 6.26
N MET A 147 -17.26 -17.18 5.93
CA MET A 147 -16.49 -18.21 5.24
C MET A 147 -16.46 -19.53 6.03
N LEU A 148 -16.23 -19.46 7.34
CA LEU A 148 -16.24 -20.63 8.22
C LEU A 148 -17.58 -21.37 8.20
N TRP A 149 -18.68 -20.64 8.33
CA TRP A 149 -20.02 -21.23 8.34
C TRP A 149 -20.42 -21.80 6.97
N VAL A 150 -20.03 -21.15 5.87
CA VAL A 150 -20.21 -21.68 4.52
C VAL A 150 -19.44 -22.99 4.34
N MET A 151 -18.18 -23.05 4.76
CA MET A 151 -17.37 -24.28 4.70
C MET A 151 -17.98 -25.41 5.53
N PHE A 152 -18.45 -25.11 6.74
CA PHE A 152 -19.13 -26.10 7.58
C PHE A 152 -20.44 -26.59 6.95
N ALA A 153 -21.25 -25.70 6.39
CA ALA A 153 -22.50 -26.06 5.72
C ALA A 153 -22.25 -26.98 4.50
N LEU A 154 -21.23 -26.71 3.69
CA LEU A 154 -20.86 -27.58 2.56
C LEU A 154 -20.34 -28.94 3.03
N ALA A 155 -19.50 -28.97 4.07
CA ALA A 155 -19.03 -30.21 4.65
C ALA A 155 -20.21 -31.07 5.17
N MET A 156 -21.21 -30.43 5.79
CA MET A 156 -22.44 -31.08 6.23
C MET A 156 -23.25 -31.65 5.07
N LEU A 157 -23.51 -30.86 4.02
CA LEU A 157 -24.24 -31.33 2.83
C LEU A 157 -23.52 -32.50 2.15
N SER A 158 -22.19 -32.41 2.02
CA SER A 158 -21.37 -33.49 1.46
C SER A 158 -21.45 -34.76 2.32
N ASN A 159 -21.48 -34.60 3.65
CA ASN A 159 -21.62 -35.74 4.55
C ASN A 159 -22.99 -36.40 4.39
N LEU A 160 -24.06 -35.65 4.11
CA LEU A 160 -25.40 -36.18 3.84
C LEU A 160 -25.56 -36.83 2.45
N GLY A 161 -24.47 -36.98 1.68
CA GLY A 161 -24.48 -37.54 0.33
C GLY A 161 -24.97 -36.57 -0.75
N ILE A 162 -25.18 -35.29 -0.42
CA ILE A 162 -25.54 -34.28 -1.41
C ILE A 162 -24.28 -33.87 -2.17
N ASN A 163 -24.34 -33.88 -3.50
CA ASN A 163 -23.23 -33.46 -4.34
C ASN A 163 -23.00 -31.94 -4.21
N VAL A 164 -21.92 -31.55 -3.52
CA VAL A 164 -21.54 -30.15 -3.32
C VAL A 164 -20.67 -29.56 -4.43
N SER A 165 -20.34 -30.33 -5.47
CA SER A 165 -19.42 -29.92 -6.53
C SER A 165 -19.88 -28.64 -7.23
N ALA A 166 -21.19 -28.49 -7.47
CA ALA A 166 -21.77 -27.28 -8.06
C ALA A 166 -21.57 -26.05 -7.14
N PHE A 167 -21.81 -26.18 -5.83
CA PHE A 167 -21.60 -25.09 -4.88
C PHE A 167 -20.13 -24.70 -4.76
N VAL A 168 -19.23 -25.69 -4.71
CA VAL A 168 -17.79 -25.45 -4.68
C VAL A 168 -17.31 -24.77 -5.96
N ALA A 169 -17.81 -25.19 -7.12
CA ALA A 169 -17.52 -24.55 -8.40
C ALA A 169 -17.99 -23.08 -8.43
N SER A 170 -19.22 -22.81 -7.97
CA SER A 170 -19.75 -21.44 -7.87
C SER A 170 -18.95 -20.56 -6.92
N LEU A 171 -18.53 -21.09 -5.76
CA LEU A 171 -17.65 -20.38 -4.83
C LEU A 171 -16.27 -20.13 -5.43
N GLY A 172 -15.75 -21.05 -6.25
CA GLY A 172 -14.52 -20.85 -7.00
C GLY A 172 -14.60 -19.66 -7.94
N ILE A 173 -15.68 -19.56 -8.73
CA ILE A 173 -15.93 -18.42 -9.63
C ILE A 173 -16.11 -17.12 -8.82
N GLY A 174 -16.87 -17.16 -7.72
CA GLY A 174 -17.02 -16.03 -6.80
C GLY A 174 -15.69 -15.59 -6.19
N GLY A 175 -14.82 -16.53 -5.85
CA GLY A 175 -13.47 -16.28 -5.35
C GLY A 175 -12.59 -15.56 -6.37
N ILE A 176 -12.68 -15.93 -7.66
CA ILE A 176 -11.97 -15.22 -8.73
C ILE A 176 -12.44 -13.77 -8.83
N ALA A 177 -13.74 -13.51 -8.76
CA ALA A 177 -14.28 -12.15 -8.79
C ALA A 177 -13.75 -11.29 -7.62
N VAL A 178 -13.71 -11.87 -6.41
CA VAL A 178 -13.13 -11.20 -5.23
C VAL A 178 -11.63 -10.97 -5.40
N ALA A 179 -10.88 -11.95 -5.94
CA ALA A 179 -9.45 -11.82 -6.19
C ALA A 179 -9.14 -10.69 -7.18
N LEU A 180 -9.92 -10.57 -8.27
CA LEU A 180 -9.81 -9.47 -9.22
C LEU A 180 -10.14 -8.12 -8.57
N ALA A 181 -11.17 -8.06 -7.72
CA ALA A 181 -11.53 -6.82 -7.02
C ALA A 181 -10.43 -6.35 -6.05
N VAL A 182 -9.74 -7.27 -5.38
CA VAL A 182 -8.69 -6.97 -4.40
C VAL A 182 -7.30 -6.83 -5.05
N GLN A 183 -7.15 -7.19 -6.32
CA GLN A 183 -5.87 -7.20 -7.05
C GLN A 183 -5.08 -5.89 -6.90
N ASN A 184 -5.74 -4.73 -7.00
CA ASN A 184 -5.09 -3.43 -6.87
C ASN A 184 -4.52 -3.20 -5.45
N ILE A 185 -5.24 -3.64 -4.42
CA ILE A 185 -4.80 -3.52 -3.02
C ILE A 185 -3.56 -4.38 -2.80
N LEU A 186 -3.57 -5.63 -3.27
CA LEU A 186 -2.39 -6.51 -3.19
C LEU A 186 -1.20 -5.91 -3.94
N GLY A 187 -1.44 -5.31 -5.11
CA GLY A 187 -0.41 -4.60 -5.87
C GLY A 187 0.27 -3.49 -5.07
N ASP A 188 -0.50 -2.67 -4.36
CA ASP A 188 0.03 -1.63 -3.49
C ASP A 188 0.80 -2.20 -2.29
N LEU A 189 0.34 -3.33 -1.72
CA LEU A 189 1.04 -4.03 -0.65
C LEU A 189 2.42 -4.53 -1.11
N PHE A 190 2.47 -5.20 -2.26
CA PHE A 190 3.74 -5.67 -2.81
C PHE A 190 4.66 -4.51 -3.17
N ALA A 191 4.12 -3.41 -3.71
CA ALA A 191 4.91 -2.20 -3.95
C ALA A 191 5.47 -1.59 -2.65
N SER A 192 4.68 -1.55 -1.58
CA SER A 192 5.15 -1.08 -0.26
C SER A 192 6.27 -1.96 0.30
N LEU A 193 6.17 -3.28 0.12
CA LEU A 193 7.19 -4.24 0.52
C LEU A 193 8.47 -4.05 -0.31
N SER A 194 8.35 -3.89 -1.63
CA SER A 194 9.49 -3.59 -2.51
C SER A 194 10.17 -2.27 -2.12
N ILE A 195 9.42 -1.23 -1.78
CA ILE A 195 10.01 0.03 -1.26
C ILE A 195 10.78 -0.23 0.03
N ALA A 196 10.24 -1.04 0.95
CA ALA A 196 10.88 -1.33 2.22
C ALA A 196 12.15 -2.19 2.09
N VAL A 197 12.16 -3.14 1.15
CA VAL A 197 13.27 -4.08 0.93
C VAL A 197 14.36 -3.47 0.05
N ASP A 198 14.00 -2.96 -1.14
CA ASP A 198 14.96 -2.46 -2.12
C ASP A 198 15.39 -1.01 -1.85
N LYS A 199 14.58 -0.28 -1.07
CA LYS A 199 14.82 1.12 -0.68
C LYS A 199 15.26 2.03 -1.84
N PRO A 200 14.46 2.12 -2.94
CA PRO A 200 14.75 3.05 -4.03
C PRO A 200 14.78 4.51 -3.56
N PHE A 201 14.05 4.81 -2.48
CA PHE A 201 14.07 6.05 -1.72
C PHE A 201 13.68 5.76 -0.27
N GLU A 202 14.04 6.67 0.64
CA GLU A 202 13.67 6.61 2.05
C GLU A 202 12.86 7.86 2.46
N VAL A 203 12.26 7.79 3.65
CA VAL A 203 11.61 8.97 4.25
C VAL A 203 12.67 10.07 4.45
N GLY A 204 12.35 11.28 3.98
CA GLY A 204 13.24 12.44 3.96
C GLY A 204 13.95 12.64 2.62
N ASP A 205 13.93 11.68 1.70
CA ASP A 205 14.57 11.81 0.40
C ASP A 205 13.82 12.81 -0.48
N ALA A 206 14.57 13.66 -1.19
CA ALA A 206 14.03 14.49 -2.27
C ALA A 206 13.94 13.64 -3.54
N ILE A 207 12.73 13.46 -4.05
CA ILE A 207 12.46 12.67 -5.25
C ILE A 207 11.64 13.48 -6.27
N SER A 208 11.80 13.14 -7.54
CA SER A 208 10.91 13.60 -8.62
C SER A 208 10.31 12.40 -9.34
N VAL A 209 8.99 12.43 -9.50
CA VAL A 209 8.22 11.36 -10.14
C VAL A 209 6.99 11.99 -10.80
N ALA A 210 6.60 11.50 -11.97
CA ALA A 210 5.40 11.94 -12.70
C ALA A 210 5.22 13.47 -12.83
N GLY A 211 6.32 14.23 -12.94
CA GLY A 211 6.30 15.67 -13.22
C GLY A 211 6.31 16.59 -12.00
N PHE A 212 6.15 16.08 -10.78
CA PHE A 212 6.34 16.86 -9.55
C PHE A 212 7.64 16.47 -8.84
N SER A 213 8.13 17.37 -7.98
CA SER A 213 9.33 17.18 -7.16
C SER A 213 9.01 17.54 -5.72
N GLY A 214 9.59 16.81 -4.78
CA GLY A 214 9.32 17.01 -3.37
C GLY A 214 10.05 16.05 -2.45
N LYS A 215 9.83 16.19 -1.14
CA LYS A 215 10.42 15.32 -0.11
C LYS A 215 9.43 14.26 0.37
N VAL A 216 9.89 13.02 0.51
CA VAL A 216 9.07 11.93 1.05
C VAL A 216 8.84 12.15 2.55
N GLU A 217 7.58 12.31 2.96
CA GLU A 217 7.22 12.49 4.37
C GLU A 217 6.88 11.16 5.05
N HIS A 218 6.18 10.28 4.34
CA HIS A 218 5.71 9.01 4.91
C HIS A 218 5.47 7.98 3.81
N VAL A 219 5.95 6.75 4.02
CA VAL A 219 5.62 5.58 3.20
C VAL A 219 4.65 4.72 3.99
N GLY A 220 3.39 4.70 3.58
CA GLY A 220 2.35 3.88 4.17
C GLY A 220 2.17 2.56 3.42
N LEU A 221 1.21 1.76 3.89
CA LEU A 221 0.95 0.43 3.35
C LEU A 221 0.37 0.47 1.92
N LYS A 222 -0.51 1.43 1.63
CA LYS A 222 -1.10 1.62 0.30
C LYS A 222 -0.51 2.81 -0.46
N THR A 223 -0.20 3.88 0.26
CA THR A 223 0.16 5.16 -0.35
C THR A 223 1.43 5.74 0.27
N THR A 224 2.16 6.51 -0.54
CA THR A 224 3.29 7.34 -0.12
C THR A 224 2.86 8.81 -0.16
N ARG A 225 3.28 9.57 0.86
CA ARG A 225 3.03 11.01 1.00
C ARG A 225 4.30 11.79 0.73
N ILE A 226 4.24 12.71 -0.22
CA ILE A 226 5.36 13.54 -0.69
C ILE A 226 4.98 15.00 -0.51
N ARG A 227 5.80 15.78 0.19
CA ARG A 227 5.67 17.24 0.26
C ARG A 227 6.28 17.83 -1.00
N ALA A 228 5.45 18.37 -1.89
CA ALA A 228 5.93 19.04 -3.09
C ALA A 228 6.76 20.28 -2.73
N ASP A 229 7.66 20.68 -3.61
CA ASP A 229 8.43 21.92 -3.46
C ASP A 229 7.53 23.17 -3.45
N SER A 230 6.31 23.08 -4.02
CA SER A 230 5.24 24.08 -3.93
C SER A 230 4.50 24.12 -2.59
N GLY A 231 4.74 23.14 -1.70
CA GLY A 231 4.27 23.12 -0.31
C GLY A 231 3.08 22.21 -0.02
N GLU A 232 2.35 21.73 -1.02
CA GLU A 232 1.25 20.77 -0.84
C GLU A 232 1.73 19.34 -0.55
N GLN A 233 0.88 18.52 0.08
CA GLN A 233 1.14 17.10 0.26
C GLN A 233 0.48 16.30 -0.87
N ILE A 234 1.29 15.66 -1.69
CA ILE A 234 0.86 14.75 -2.74
C ILE A 234 0.76 13.34 -2.17
N VAL A 235 -0.37 12.67 -2.39
CA VAL A 235 -0.63 11.31 -1.92
C VAL A 235 -0.79 10.39 -3.12
N ILE A 236 0.05 9.36 -3.21
CA ILE A 236 0.17 8.52 -4.40
C ILE A 236 0.12 7.05 -4.00
N ALA A 237 -0.57 6.22 -4.77
CA ALA A 237 -0.55 4.78 -4.60
C ALA A 237 0.87 4.23 -4.81
N ASN A 238 1.31 3.30 -3.95
CA ASN A 238 2.66 2.75 -4.02
C ASN A 238 2.91 2.04 -5.35
N ALA A 239 1.92 1.31 -5.87
CA ALA A 239 2.03 0.66 -7.17
C ALA A 239 2.14 1.67 -8.32
N GLU A 240 1.46 2.81 -8.23
CA GLU A 240 1.56 3.88 -9.23
C GLU A 240 2.91 4.59 -9.17
N LEU A 241 3.43 4.82 -7.96
CA LEU A 241 4.73 5.43 -7.74
C LEU A 241 5.85 4.60 -8.37
N LEU A 242 5.84 3.27 -8.16
CA LEU A 242 6.85 2.37 -8.72
C LEU A 242 6.68 2.06 -10.21
N LYS A 243 5.50 2.31 -10.79
CA LYS A 243 5.30 2.25 -12.25
C LYS A 243 5.99 3.40 -12.98
N ASN A 244 6.25 4.50 -12.29
CA ASN A 244 6.91 5.67 -12.84
C ASN A 244 8.42 5.65 -12.57
N THR A 245 9.19 6.33 -13.42
CA THR A 245 10.62 6.53 -13.18
C THR A 245 10.82 7.49 -12.01
N VAL A 246 11.39 6.99 -10.91
CA VAL A 246 11.72 7.78 -9.72
C VAL A 246 13.13 8.34 -9.85
N ARG A 247 13.27 9.67 -9.81
CA ARG A 247 14.56 10.35 -9.74
C ARG A 247 14.86 10.69 -8.29
N ASN A 248 15.81 9.98 -7.66
CA ASN A 248 16.21 10.24 -6.28
C ASN A 248 17.42 11.18 -6.25
N PHE A 249 17.24 12.37 -5.66
CA PHE A 249 18.29 13.39 -5.57
C PHE A 249 19.21 13.22 -4.36
N LYS A 250 18.83 12.46 -3.32
CA LYS A 250 19.70 12.23 -2.15
C LYS A 250 20.91 11.35 -2.50
N ARG A 251 20.76 10.43 -3.46
CA ARG A 251 21.86 9.59 -3.96
C ARG A 251 22.73 10.26 -5.03
N MET A 252 22.50 11.55 -5.32
CA MET A 252 23.31 12.32 -6.25
C MET A 252 24.63 12.71 -5.57
N SER A 253 25.77 12.20 -6.06
CA SER A 253 27.09 12.61 -5.57
C SER A 253 27.51 13.96 -6.16
N ASN A 254 27.32 14.12 -7.47
CA ASN A 254 27.70 15.31 -8.20
C ASN A 254 26.54 15.81 -9.05
N ARG A 255 26.32 17.12 -9.09
CA ARG A 255 25.30 17.75 -9.92
C ARG A 255 25.92 18.27 -11.20
N ARG A 256 25.55 17.66 -12.34
CA ARG A 256 25.90 18.19 -13.66
C ARG A 256 25.07 19.44 -13.94
N VAL A 257 25.76 20.56 -14.13
CA VAL A 257 25.19 21.85 -14.52
C VAL A 257 25.51 22.07 -15.99
N GLN A 258 24.50 22.47 -16.76
CA GLN A 258 24.62 22.79 -18.18
C GLN A 258 23.80 24.04 -18.46
N PHE A 259 24.44 25.12 -18.87
CA PHE A 259 23.76 26.33 -19.35
C PHE A 259 24.55 26.98 -20.48
N SER A 260 23.87 27.88 -21.20
CA SER A 260 24.47 28.67 -22.27
C SER A 260 24.58 30.14 -21.85
N LEU A 261 25.75 30.73 -22.07
CA LEU A 261 25.93 32.19 -22.06
C LEU A 261 25.84 32.72 -23.49
N MET A 262 25.21 33.88 -23.65
CA MET A 262 25.04 34.53 -24.93
C MET A 262 25.96 35.75 -25.00
N ALA A 263 26.65 35.90 -26.13
CA ALA A 263 27.39 37.11 -26.47
C ALA A 263 26.84 37.71 -27.77
N ASP A 264 27.08 38.99 -27.98
CA ASP A 264 26.62 39.73 -29.14
C ASP A 264 27.15 39.08 -30.46
N PRO A 265 26.30 38.90 -31.48
CA PRO A 265 26.69 38.29 -32.75
C PRO A 265 27.77 39.10 -33.50
N SER A 266 27.90 40.40 -33.21
CA SER A 266 28.95 41.27 -33.75
C SER A 266 30.30 41.07 -33.07
N THR A 267 30.40 40.23 -32.03
CA THR A 267 31.66 39.95 -31.33
C THR A 267 32.71 39.42 -32.33
N PRO A 268 33.87 40.10 -32.48
CA PRO A 268 34.92 39.68 -33.38
C PRO A 268 35.38 38.24 -33.11
N PRO A 269 35.67 37.42 -34.15
CA PRO A 269 36.11 36.03 -33.97
C PRO A 269 37.36 35.87 -33.08
N ALA A 270 38.24 36.88 -33.06
CA ALA A 270 39.42 36.89 -32.20
C ALA A 270 39.06 36.98 -30.70
N LEU A 271 38.02 37.75 -30.35
CA LEU A 271 37.49 37.83 -28.98
C LEU A 271 36.69 36.58 -28.64
N ALA A 272 35.81 36.14 -29.55
CA ALA A 272 35.02 34.92 -29.37
C ALA A 272 35.88 33.67 -29.10
N ARG A 273 37.09 33.60 -29.69
CA ARG A 273 38.06 32.52 -29.43
C ARG A 273 38.63 32.53 -28.01
N LYS A 274 38.70 33.69 -27.35
CA LYS A 274 39.23 33.82 -25.98
C LYS A 274 38.20 33.46 -24.91
N VAL A 275 36.91 33.69 -25.19
CA VAL A 275 35.79 33.49 -24.25
C VAL A 275 35.82 32.12 -23.57
N PRO A 276 35.97 30.97 -24.28
CA PRO A 276 36.00 29.67 -23.61
C PRO A 276 37.13 29.50 -22.58
N GLY A 277 38.30 30.09 -22.84
CA GLY A 277 39.44 30.03 -21.93
C GLY A 277 39.21 30.82 -20.65
N VAL A 278 38.60 32.00 -20.77
CA VAL A 278 38.24 32.86 -19.63
C VAL A 278 37.17 32.21 -18.76
N LEU A 279 36.09 31.71 -19.39
CA LEU A 279 35.01 31.02 -18.69
C LEU A 279 35.50 29.73 -18.00
N ARG A 280 36.42 29.00 -18.64
CA ARG A 280 37.08 27.85 -18.00
C ARG A 280 37.81 28.26 -16.73
N ALA A 281 38.61 29.33 -16.77
CA ALA A 281 39.36 29.80 -15.61
C ALA A 281 38.42 30.22 -14.47
N ILE A 282 37.30 30.89 -14.77
CA ILE A 282 36.26 31.24 -13.78
C ILE A 282 35.71 29.98 -13.11
N ILE A 283 35.32 28.97 -13.89
CA ILE A 283 34.76 27.72 -13.36
C ILE A 283 35.78 26.97 -12.50
N GLU A 284 37.04 26.87 -12.95
CA GLU A 284 38.11 26.14 -12.23
C GLU A 284 38.51 26.82 -10.91
N ARG A 285 38.21 28.11 -10.71
CA ARG A 285 38.42 28.83 -9.44
C ARG A 285 37.35 28.55 -8.39
N GLN A 286 36.16 28.12 -8.80
CA GLN A 286 35.07 27.90 -7.85
C GLN A 286 35.35 26.69 -6.95
N PRO A 287 35.09 26.79 -5.63
CA PRO A 287 35.25 25.67 -4.73
C PRO A 287 34.25 24.56 -5.05
N ASP A 288 34.66 23.31 -4.83
CA ASP A 288 33.83 22.11 -5.02
C ASP A 288 33.22 21.98 -6.43
N VAL A 289 33.91 22.47 -7.46
CA VAL A 289 33.53 22.34 -8.86
C VAL A 289 34.55 21.48 -9.61
N ARG A 290 34.04 20.59 -10.46
CA ARG A 290 34.83 19.89 -11.47
C ARG A 290 34.43 20.37 -12.85
N PHE A 291 35.35 21.05 -13.52
CA PHE A 291 35.21 21.47 -14.91
C PHE A 291 35.01 20.26 -15.85
N ASP A 292 34.15 20.43 -16.87
CA ASP A 292 34.00 19.46 -17.97
C ASP A 292 34.33 20.12 -19.30
N ARG A 293 33.56 21.14 -19.71
CA ARG A 293 33.81 21.82 -21.00
C ARG A 293 33.19 23.22 -21.08
N VAL A 294 33.81 24.05 -21.92
CA VAL A 294 33.21 25.30 -22.45
C VAL A 294 33.48 25.37 -23.94
N HIS A 295 32.45 25.56 -24.75
CA HIS A 295 32.58 25.68 -26.21
C HIS A 295 31.61 26.70 -26.78
N LEU A 296 32.00 27.34 -27.89
CA LEU A 296 31.04 28.01 -28.77
C LEU A 296 30.16 26.91 -29.40
N LYS A 297 28.91 26.81 -28.95
CA LYS A 297 27.95 25.78 -29.34
C LYS A 297 27.24 26.13 -30.63
N LYS A 298 26.84 27.40 -30.77
CA LYS A 298 26.01 27.85 -31.88
C LYS A 298 26.27 29.33 -32.19
N VAL A 299 26.32 29.64 -33.48
CA VAL A 299 26.30 31.02 -33.99
C VAL A 299 24.88 31.26 -34.53
N ALA A 300 24.11 32.08 -33.83
CA ALA A 300 22.76 32.48 -34.24
C ALA A 300 22.76 33.92 -34.75
N GLN A 301 21.64 34.36 -35.36
CA GLN A 301 21.51 35.73 -35.87
C GLN A 301 21.49 36.77 -34.73
N ASP A 302 21.03 36.35 -33.57
CA ASP A 302 20.78 37.16 -32.38
C ASP A 302 21.86 37.00 -31.30
N ALA A 303 22.64 35.91 -31.32
CA ALA A 303 23.68 35.65 -30.33
C ALA A 303 24.74 34.61 -30.76
N LEU A 304 25.93 34.72 -30.18
CA LEU A 304 26.90 33.63 -30.05
C LEU A 304 26.60 32.87 -28.75
N GLU A 305 26.19 31.60 -28.85
CA GLU A 305 25.89 30.75 -27.69
C GLU A 305 27.13 29.96 -27.26
N PHE A 306 27.64 30.23 -26.06
CA PHE A 306 28.68 29.46 -25.40
C PHE A 306 28.07 28.48 -24.41
N GLU A 307 28.23 27.17 -24.61
CA GLU A 307 27.77 26.16 -23.66
C GLU A 307 28.85 25.90 -22.61
N LEU A 308 28.45 25.97 -21.35
CA LEU A 308 29.27 25.64 -20.19
C LEU A 308 28.70 24.38 -19.55
N VAL A 309 29.58 23.42 -19.26
CA VAL A 309 29.25 22.22 -18.50
C VAL A 309 30.28 22.05 -17.40
N PHE A 310 29.79 21.87 -16.17
CA PHE A 310 30.59 21.56 -15.01
C PHE A 310 29.79 20.73 -14.01
N PHE A 311 30.48 20.15 -13.03
CA PHE A 311 29.87 19.39 -11.96
C PHE A 311 30.09 20.10 -10.64
N VAL A 312 29.02 20.39 -9.90
CA VAL A 312 29.11 20.76 -8.49
C VAL A 312 29.23 19.47 -7.70
N LEU A 313 30.28 19.32 -6.90
CA LEU A 313 30.62 18.11 -6.12
C LEU A 313 29.81 18.01 -4.82
N ASP A 314 28.60 18.56 -4.84
CA ASP A 314 27.68 18.61 -3.71
C ASP A 314 26.24 18.38 -4.19
N ALA A 315 25.46 17.66 -3.39
CA ALA A 315 24.07 17.34 -3.67
C ALA A 315 23.13 18.51 -3.37
N ALA A 316 23.53 19.41 -2.46
CA ALA A 316 22.70 20.48 -1.93
C ALA A 316 22.30 21.47 -3.03
N TYR A 317 20.99 21.67 -3.17
CA TYR A 317 20.44 22.58 -4.18
C TYR A 317 20.91 24.02 -4.00
N GLY A 318 20.97 24.52 -2.76
CA GLY A 318 21.41 25.87 -2.45
C GLY A 318 22.83 26.15 -2.94
N LYS A 319 23.77 25.26 -2.61
CA LYS A 319 25.18 25.40 -3.03
C LYS A 319 25.32 25.44 -4.55
N PHE A 320 24.55 24.61 -5.27
CA PHE A 320 24.47 24.70 -6.73
C PHE A 320 24.04 26.09 -7.21
N MET A 321 22.98 26.66 -6.63
CA MET A 321 22.48 27.99 -7.00
C MET A 321 23.52 29.08 -6.70
N ASP A 322 24.17 29.01 -5.54
CA ASP A 322 25.20 29.98 -5.14
C ASP A 322 26.42 29.91 -6.08
N THR A 323 26.91 28.71 -6.39
CA THR A 323 28.01 28.51 -7.34
C THR A 323 27.64 28.97 -8.74
N GLN A 324 26.43 28.65 -9.22
CA GLN A 324 25.98 29.12 -10.53
C GLN A 324 25.90 30.65 -10.56
N GLN A 325 25.37 31.29 -9.51
CA GLN A 325 25.32 32.75 -9.42
C GLN A 325 26.72 33.37 -9.46
N ALA A 326 27.67 32.84 -8.70
CA ALA A 326 29.05 33.33 -8.69
C ALA A 326 29.70 33.24 -10.08
N ILE A 327 29.56 32.11 -10.77
CA ILE A 327 30.08 31.93 -12.14
C ILE A 327 29.43 32.92 -13.12
N LEU A 328 28.12 33.13 -13.02
CA LEU A 328 27.40 34.05 -13.90
C LEU A 328 27.85 35.50 -13.70
N LEU A 329 28.01 35.95 -12.45
CA LEU A 329 28.47 37.31 -12.14
C LEU A 329 29.91 37.54 -12.59
N GLU A 330 30.83 36.61 -12.29
CA GLU A 330 32.22 36.70 -12.77
C GLU A 330 32.32 36.64 -14.30
N ALA A 331 31.44 35.88 -14.96
CA ALA A 331 31.39 35.85 -16.42
C ALA A 331 30.92 37.19 -17.01
N MET A 332 29.95 37.86 -16.37
CA MET A 332 29.49 39.19 -16.78
C MET A 332 30.63 40.22 -16.66
N GLU A 333 31.34 40.24 -15.54
CA GLU A 333 32.50 41.12 -15.32
C GLU A 333 33.60 40.87 -16.37
N ALA A 334 33.92 39.60 -16.63
CA ALA A 334 34.93 39.24 -17.62
C ALA A 334 34.51 39.61 -19.06
N PHE A 335 33.21 39.54 -19.38
CA PHE A 335 32.70 39.97 -20.68
C PHE A 335 32.84 41.48 -20.85
N GLU A 336 32.54 42.26 -19.80
CA GLU A 336 32.72 43.71 -19.79
C GLU A 336 34.20 44.10 -19.98
N GLU A 337 35.12 43.47 -19.26
CA GLU A 337 36.58 43.71 -19.39
C GLU A 337 37.12 43.38 -20.79
N MET A 338 36.56 42.36 -21.46
CA MET A 338 36.93 41.98 -22.82
C MET A 338 36.27 42.86 -23.89
N GLY A 339 35.33 43.73 -23.52
CA GLY A 339 34.49 44.47 -24.47
C GLY A 339 33.51 43.57 -25.23
N VAL A 340 33.17 42.40 -24.68
CA VAL A 340 32.17 41.48 -25.22
C VAL A 340 30.82 41.87 -24.65
N SER A 341 29.94 42.43 -25.50
CA SER A 341 28.57 42.73 -25.08
C SER A 341 27.80 41.44 -24.83
N SER A 342 27.15 41.34 -23.67
CA SER A 342 26.16 40.29 -23.35
C SER A 342 24.72 40.74 -23.64
N GLY A 343 24.55 41.90 -24.27
CA GLY A 343 23.25 42.51 -24.55
C GLY A 343 22.43 41.72 -25.57
N GLY A 344 21.11 41.70 -25.39
CA GLY A 344 20.17 41.12 -26.35
C GLY A 344 20.22 41.81 -27.73
N PRO A 345 19.50 41.28 -28.73
CA PRO A 345 19.68 41.64 -30.13
C PRO A 345 19.57 43.14 -30.35
N ALA A 346 20.68 43.78 -30.74
CA ALA A 346 20.68 45.16 -31.19
C ALA A 346 19.99 45.22 -32.56
N GLN A 347 18.89 45.97 -32.66
CA GLN A 347 18.25 46.22 -33.95
C GLN A 347 19.05 47.28 -34.71
N HIS A 348 19.77 46.85 -35.75
CA HIS A 348 20.36 47.76 -36.72
C HIS A 348 19.28 48.23 -37.71
N LEU A 349 18.75 49.43 -37.49
CA LEU A 349 17.84 50.09 -38.43
C LEU A 349 18.64 50.81 -39.51
N VAL A 350 18.69 50.25 -40.73
CA VAL A 350 19.29 50.93 -41.88
C VAL A 350 18.23 51.82 -42.52
N LEU A 351 18.31 53.12 -42.27
CA LEU A 351 17.46 54.12 -42.93
C LEU A 351 18.14 54.55 -44.23
N GLU A 352 17.77 53.91 -45.34
CA GLU A 352 18.13 54.42 -46.67
C GLU A 352 17.24 55.62 -46.99
N ARG A 353 17.83 56.82 -46.99
CA ARG A 353 17.19 57.98 -47.62
C ARG A 353 17.28 57.77 -49.12
N ARG A 354 16.13 57.61 -49.77
CA ARG A 354 16.03 57.48 -51.22
C ARG A 354 16.30 58.87 -51.84
N ASP A 355 17.50 59.06 -52.39
CA ASP A 355 17.87 60.26 -53.12
C ASP A 355 17.07 60.32 -54.44
N GLY A 356 15.89 60.93 -54.35
CA GLY A 356 14.89 61.02 -55.42
C GLY A 356 13.60 61.69 -54.98
N GLU A 357 13.36 61.85 -53.67
CA GLU A 357 12.20 62.59 -53.13
C GLU A 357 12.59 63.96 -52.54
N ALA A 358 13.50 64.68 -53.21
CA ALA A 358 13.67 66.11 -52.97
C ALA A 358 12.45 66.87 -53.52
N GLY A 359 11.30 66.80 -52.83
CA GLY A 359 10.11 67.55 -53.25
C GLY A 359 8.78 67.27 -52.56
N ARG A 360 8.62 66.21 -51.76
CA ARG A 360 7.38 66.04 -50.99
C ARG A 360 7.55 66.56 -49.57
N ALA A 361 6.94 67.73 -49.32
CA ALA A 361 6.68 68.20 -47.97
C ALA A 361 6.05 67.07 -47.14
N PRO A 362 6.43 66.90 -45.86
CA PRO A 362 5.87 65.84 -45.03
C PRO A 362 4.35 65.99 -45.01
N ALA A 363 3.64 64.93 -45.41
CA ALA A 363 2.19 64.88 -45.29
C ALA A 363 1.83 65.13 -43.83
N ALA A 364 1.01 66.16 -43.58
CA ALA A 364 0.58 66.55 -42.25
C ALA A 364 0.11 65.31 -41.48
N PHE A 365 0.74 65.09 -40.32
CA PHE A 365 0.42 63.99 -39.42
C PHE A 365 -1.05 64.15 -38.99
N LYS A 366 -1.95 63.32 -39.53
CA LYS A 366 -3.32 63.24 -39.02
C LYS A 366 -3.26 62.48 -37.70
N PRO A 367 -3.60 63.08 -36.55
CA PRO A 367 -3.66 62.34 -35.31
C PRO A 367 -4.72 61.24 -35.45
N VAL A 368 -4.33 60.00 -35.13
CA VAL A 368 -5.26 58.89 -35.00
C VAL A 368 -6.19 59.25 -33.84
N ALA A 369 -7.46 59.50 -34.15
CA ALA A 369 -8.47 59.71 -33.14
C ALA A 369 -8.54 58.47 -32.26
N ALA A 370 -8.26 58.64 -30.96
CA ALA A 370 -8.45 57.61 -29.95
C ALA A 370 -9.92 57.18 -29.96
N ALA A 371 -10.18 55.97 -30.46
CA ALA A 371 -11.46 55.31 -30.25
C ALA A 371 -11.54 54.91 -28.77
N LEU A 372 -12.02 55.83 -27.95
CA LEU A 372 -12.54 55.55 -26.61
C LEU A 372 -13.73 54.59 -26.79
N HIS A 373 -13.47 53.31 -26.59
CA HIS A 373 -14.52 52.32 -26.42
C HIS A 373 -15.12 52.51 -25.02
N THR A 374 -16.11 53.39 -24.90
CA THR A 374 -17.10 53.30 -23.83
C THR A 374 -18.08 52.19 -24.20
N ALA A 375 -17.97 51.04 -23.55
CA ALA A 375 -19.06 50.08 -23.44
C ALA A 375 -19.43 49.97 -21.96
N ARG A 376 -20.74 50.13 -21.72
CA ARG A 376 -21.44 49.97 -20.45
C ARG A 376 -21.23 48.59 -19.83
#